data_AF-A0A0H1RFU4-F1
#
_entry.id   AF-A0A0H1RFU4-F1
#
_cell.length_a   1.000
_cell.length_b   1.000
_cell.length_c   1.000
_cell.angle_alpha   90.00
_cell.angle_beta   90.00
_cell.angle_gamma   90.00
#
_symmetry.space_group_name_H-M   'P 1'
#
loop_
_entity.id
_entity.type
_entity.pdbx_description
1 polymer ?
#
loop_
_entity_poly.entity_id
_entity_poly.type
_entity_poly.pdbx_seq_one_letter_code
_entity_poly.pdbx_strand_id
1 'polypeptide(L)'
;MTNHATTLLQHGRNAPNQERIEGNWHVYPFDGALEIDYVDQAGNPTRRWVIARELKVGPGKMLLGGIDMSDDGYRGFRVDRIERLEDAETGLVVDRNILDWLMKRAERQAKERRKALQRV
;
A
#
# COMPACT_ATOMS: atom_id res chain seq x y z
N MET A 1 -7.46 -5.96 -26.36
CA MET A 1 -7.16 -4.68 -25.68
C MET A 1 -7.11 -4.98 -24.20
N THR A 2 -5.90 -5.05 -23.64
CA THR A 2 -5.70 -5.37 -22.22
C THR A 2 -5.81 -4.07 -21.43
N ASN A 3 -6.82 -3.95 -20.57
CA ASN A 3 -7.00 -2.75 -19.75
C ASN A 3 -5.76 -2.55 -18.86
N HIS A 4 -5.27 -1.31 -18.73
CA HIS A 4 -4.12 -0.98 -17.88
C HIS A 4 -4.28 -1.52 -16.45
N ALA A 5 -5.51 -1.55 -15.92
CA ALA A 5 -5.86 -2.17 -14.63
C ALA A 5 -5.50 -3.68 -14.54
N THR A 6 -5.65 -4.43 -15.63
CA THR A 6 -5.36 -5.88 -15.68
C THR A 6 -3.86 -6.16 -15.61
N THR A 7 -3.01 -5.28 -16.16
CA THR A 7 -1.55 -5.41 -16.10
C THR A 7 -0.99 -5.05 -14.71
N LEU A 8 -1.63 -4.13 -13.99
CA LEU A 8 -1.22 -3.73 -12.62
C LEU A 8 -1.46 -4.84 -11.59
N LEU A 9 -2.56 -5.59 -11.74
CA LEU A 9 -2.89 -6.74 -10.87
C LEU A 9 -1.88 -7.89 -10.99
N GLN A 10 -1.20 -8.02 -12.14
CA GLN A 10 -0.34 -9.17 -12.43
C GLN A 10 1.06 -9.10 -11.78
N HIS A 11 1.51 -7.90 -11.39
CA HIS A 11 2.81 -7.68 -10.72
C HIS A 11 2.81 -8.13 -9.24
N GLY A 12 1.67 -8.63 -8.73
CA GLY A 12 1.43 -9.16 -7.38
C GLY A 12 2.40 -10.21 -6.81
N ARG A 13 3.17 -10.88 -7.67
CA ARG A 13 3.68 -12.22 -7.37
C ARG A 13 4.85 -12.32 -6.40
N ASN A 14 5.48 -11.20 -6.01
CA ASN A 14 6.55 -11.17 -5.01
C ASN A 14 6.18 -10.39 -3.74
N ALA A 15 4.91 -10.04 -3.55
CA ALA A 15 4.47 -9.44 -2.30
C ALA A 15 4.56 -10.49 -1.17
N PRO A 16 5.24 -10.19 -0.05
CA PRO A 16 5.29 -11.10 1.09
C PRO A 16 3.87 -11.37 1.57
N ASN A 17 3.49 -12.64 1.71
CA ASN A 17 2.13 -13.07 2.02
C ASN A 17 1.86 -13.25 3.53
N GLN A 18 2.87 -13.04 4.37
CA GLN A 18 2.81 -13.20 5.81
C GLN A 18 3.24 -11.93 6.54
N GLU A 19 2.58 -11.69 7.68
CA GLU A 19 3.04 -10.71 8.66
C GLU A 19 4.42 -11.12 9.19
N ARG A 20 5.32 -10.15 9.36
CA ARG A 20 6.68 -10.41 9.82
C ARG A 20 7.25 -9.27 10.62
N ILE A 21 8.32 -9.57 11.35
CA ILE A 21 9.13 -8.60 12.09
C ILE A 21 10.45 -8.40 11.35
N GLU A 22 10.75 -7.15 10.98
CA GLU A 22 12.03 -6.74 10.37
C GLU A 22 12.75 -5.78 11.32
N GLY A 23 13.56 -6.32 12.24
CA GLY A 23 14.15 -5.52 13.32
C GLY A 23 13.05 -4.90 14.19
N ASN A 24 12.95 -3.56 14.20
CA ASN A 24 11.92 -2.84 14.96
C ASN A 24 10.62 -2.58 14.15
N TRP A 25 10.49 -3.17 12.97
CA TRP A 25 9.32 -2.97 12.10
C TRP A 25 8.38 -4.16 12.17
N HIS A 26 7.09 -3.89 12.42
CA HIS A 26 6.01 -4.80 12.09
C HIS A 26 5.61 -4.56 10.63
N VAL A 27 5.65 -5.62 9.82
CA VAL A 27 5.31 -5.53 8.40
C VAL A 27 4.08 -6.35 8.10
N TYR A 28 3.04 -5.67 7.61
CA TYR A 28 1.76 -6.26 7.22
C TYR A 28 1.71 -6.41 5.69
N PRO A 29 1.40 -7.61 5.16
CA PRO A 29 1.08 -7.78 3.75
C PRO A 29 -0.10 -6.90 3.36
N PHE A 30 0.07 -6.13 2.29
CA PHE A 30 -0.92 -5.17 1.84
C PHE A 30 -1.06 -5.22 0.33
N ASP A 31 -2.29 -5.26 -0.16
CA ASP A 31 -2.57 -5.24 -1.59
C ASP A 31 -3.39 -4.00 -1.96
N GLY A 32 -2.96 -3.24 -2.96
CA GLY A 32 -3.77 -2.16 -3.52
C GLY A 32 -3.09 -1.37 -4.62
N ALA A 33 -3.87 -0.97 -5.63
CA ALA A 33 -3.46 0.04 -6.60
C ALA A 33 -3.96 1.40 -6.11
N LEU A 34 -3.04 2.29 -5.75
CA LEU A 34 -3.35 3.54 -5.06
C LEU A 34 -2.78 4.73 -5.85
N GLU A 35 -3.57 5.78 -6.02
CA GLU A 35 -3.04 7.10 -6.37
C GLU A 35 -2.91 7.92 -5.08
N ILE A 36 -1.74 8.53 -4.85
CA ILE A 36 -1.48 9.32 -3.65
C ILE A 36 -0.99 10.72 -4.01
N ASP A 37 -1.53 11.72 -3.33
CA ASP A 37 -0.93 13.05 -3.23
C ASP A 37 0.07 13.03 -2.07
N TYR A 38 1.34 13.22 -2.39
CA TYR A 38 2.47 12.97 -1.50
C TYR A 38 3.41 14.17 -1.46
N VAL A 39 3.73 14.62 -0.25
CA VAL A 39 4.77 15.63 -0.01
C VAL A 39 6.12 14.93 0.12
N ASP A 40 7.06 15.25 -0.77
CA ASP A 40 8.38 14.66 -0.72
C ASP A 40 9.22 15.14 0.48
N GLN A 41 10.47 14.67 0.59
CA GLN A 41 11.35 15.10 1.68
C GLN A 41 11.74 16.58 1.62
N ALA A 42 11.76 17.18 0.43
CA ALA A 42 12.04 18.59 0.23
C ALA A 42 10.80 19.48 0.43
N GLY A 43 9.62 18.88 0.67
CA GLY A 43 8.35 19.59 0.84
C GLY A 43 7.60 19.83 -0.46
N ASN A 44 8.01 19.23 -1.58
CA ASN A 44 7.31 19.42 -2.85
C ASN A 44 6.11 18.48 -2.94
N PRO A 45 4.92 18.98 -3.35
CA PRO A 45 3.77 18.14 -3.62
C PRO A 45 4.00 17.35 -4.91
N THR A 46 3.71 16.06 -4.87
CA THR A 46 3.84 15.13 -6.00
C THR A 46 2.65 14.18 -6.03
N ARG A 47 2.27 13.71 -7.21
CA ARG A 47 1.24 12.69 -7.39
C ARG A 47 1.88 11.38 -7.82
N ARG A 48 1.57 10.28 -7.14
CA ARG A 48 2.19 8.97 -7.36
C ARG A 48 1.14 7.90 -7.57
N TRP A 49 1.37 7.05 -8.55
CA TRP A 49 0.63 5.80 -8.74
C TRP A 49 1.46 4.67 -8.14
N VAL A 50 0.90 3.99 -7.14
CA VAL A 50 1.63 3.02 -6.32
C VAL A 50 0.90 1.69 -6.34
N ILE A 51 1.61 0.64 -6.74
CA ILE A 51 1.16 -0.73 -6.49
C ILE A 51 1.69 -1.15 -5.13
N ALA A 52 0.87 -0.95 -4.11
CA ALA A 52 1.18 -1.23 -2.73
C ALA A 52 1.34 -2.74 -2.48
N ARG A 53 2.29 -3.06 -1.61
CA ARG A 53 2.76 -4.42 -1.30
C ARG A 53 2.77 -4.70 0.20
N GLU A 54 3.03 -3.67 0.99
CA GLU A 54 3.14 -3.81 2.44
C GLU A 54 2.90 -2.49 3.16
N LEU A 55 2.43 -2.61 4.40
CA LEU A 55 2.37 -1.52 5.36
C LEU A 55 3.37 -1.83 6.47
N LYS A 56 4.38 -0.97 6.67
CA LYS A 56 5.35 -1.09 7.75
C LYS A 56 5.02 -0.13 8.87
N VAL A 57 4.98 -0.65 10.09
CA VAL A 57 4.77 0.11 11.32
C VAL A 57 6.01 -0.04 12.19
N GLY A 58 6.68 1.07 12.48
CA GLY A 58 7.86 1.11 13.33
C GLY A 58 7.81 2.27 14.33
N PRO A 59 8.83 2.42 15.19
CA PRO A 59 8.84 3.44 16.22
C PRO A 59 8.75 4.86 15.63
N GLY A 60 7.59 5.49 15.79
CA GLY A 60 7.32 6.86 15.32
C GLY A 60 7.26 7.04 13.79
N LYS A 61 7.22 5.96 13.02
CA LYS A 61 7.21 6.03 11.54
C LYS A 61 6.36 4.91 10.97
N MET A 62 5.61 5.23 9.91
CA MET A 62 4.88 4.24 9.13
C MET A 62 5.14 4.45 7.65
N LEU A 63 5.28 3.34 6.91
CA LEU A 63 5.59 3.34 5.48
C LEU A 63 4.58 2.50 4.72
N LEU A 64 4.03 3.07 3.65
CA LEU A 64 3.39 2.32 2.57
C LEU A 64 4.48 1.90 1.57
N GLY A 65 4.80 0.62 1.54
CA GLY A 65 5.77 0.04 0.62
C GLY A 65 5.09 -0.44 -0.65
N GLY A 66 5.63 -0.11 -1.82
CA GLY A 66 5.06 -0.50 -3.10
C GLY A 66 5.95 -0.16 -4.29
N ILE A 67 5.50 -0.56 -5.48
CA ILE A 67 6.12 -0.16 -6.75
C ILE A 67 5.57 1.21 -7.13
N ASP A 68 6.43 2.20 -7.28
CA ASP A 68 6.08 3.51 -7.83
C ASP A 68 6.10 3.43 -9.35
N MET A 69 4.94 3.65 -9.97
CA MET A 69 4.80 3.53 -11.42
C MET A 69 5.49 4.66 -12.20
N SER A 70 5.98 5.71 -11.53
CA SER A 70 6.71 6.78 -12.21
C SER A 70 8.11 6.35 -12.68
N ASP A 71 8.73 5.36 -12.01
CA ASP A 71 10.04 4.83 -12.37
C ASP A 71 10.15 3.29 -12.24
N ASP A 72 9.03 2.61 -12.00
CA ASP A 72 8.93 1.15 -11.79
C ASP A 72 9.80 0.63 -10.62
N GLY A 73 10.19 1.54 -9.71
CA GLY A 73 11.04 1.25 -8.57
C GLY A 73 10.25 0.90 -7.30
N TYR A 74 10.79 0.01 -6.48
CA TYR A 74 10.27 -0.21 -5.14
C TYR A 74 10.60 0.98 -4.22
N ARG A 75 9.58 1.56 -3.58
CA ARG A 75 9.70 2.73 -2.71
C ARG A 75 8.87 2.58 -1.44
N GLY A 76 9.34 3.22 -0.38
CA GLY A 76 8.60 3.38 0.87
C GLY A 76 8.11 4.82 1.02
N PHE A 77 6.79 5.01 1.03
CA PHE A 77 6.16 6.32 1.22
C PHE A 77 5.79 6.50 2.67
N ARG A 78 6.21 7.60 3.29
CA ARG A 78 5.80 7.87 4.67
C ARG A 78 4.32 8.21 4.70
N VAL A 79 3.55 7.47 5.51
CA VAL A 79 2.09 7.64 5.58
C VAL A 79 1.70 9.04 6.07
N ASP A 80 2.49 9.63 6.96
CA ASP A 80 2.27 10.99 7.49
C ASP A 80 2.53 12.11 6.47
N ARG A 81 3.03 11.79 5.27
CA ARG A 81 3.23 12.73 4.16
C ARG A 81 2.27 12.52 3.01
N ILE A 82 1.33 11.59 3.16
CA ILE A 82 0.25 11.40 2.20
C ILE A 82 -0.88 12.35 2.60
N GLU A 83 -1.22 13.29 1.73
CA GLU A 83 -2.30 14.27 1.98
C GLU A 83 -3.64 13.75 1.48
N ARG A 84 -3.63 12.93 0.42
CA ARG A 84 -4.80 12.29 -0.16
C ARG A 84 -4.42 10.94 -0.74
N LEU A 85 -5.32 9.98 -0.62
CA LEU A 85 -5.22 8.67 -1.24
C LEU A 85 -6.52 8.37 -2.00
N GLU A 86 -6.40 7.78 -3.19
CA GLU A 86 -7.50 7.20 -3.93
C GLU A 86 -7.20 5.72 -4.21
N ASP A 87 -8.18 4.88 -3.88
CA ASP A 87 -8.13 3.45 -4.13
C ASP A 87 -8.70 3.14 -5.52
N ALA A 88 -7.84 2.82 -6.47
CA ALA A 88 -8.24 2.59 -7.86
C ALA A 88 -9.17 1.37 -8.04
N GLU A 89 -9.20 0.45 -7.07
CA GLU A 89 -10.10 -0.71 -7.12
C GLU A 89 -11.55 -0.34 -6.79
N THR A 90 -11.76 0.67 -5.93
CA THR A 90 -13.08 1.01 -5.40
C THR A 90 -13.53 2.43 -5.75
N GLY A 91 -12.62 3.29 -6.24
CA GLY A 91 -12.83 4.72 -6.41
C GLY A 91 -12.92 5.50 -5.09
N LEU A 92 -12.63 4.87 -3.95
CA LEU A 92 -12.72 5.51 -2.65
C LEU A 92 -11.58 6.52 -2.47
N VAL A 93 -11.95 7.75 -2.12
CA VAL A 93 -11.01 8.83 -1.79
C VAL A 93 -10.93 9.03 -0.28
N VAL A 94 -9.71 9.14 0.24
CA VAL A 94 -9.41 9.33 1.66
C VAL A 94 -8.43 10.49 1.80
N ASP A 95 -8.86 11.56 2.46
CA ASP A 95 -8.06 12.76 2.74
C ASP A 95 -7.81 12.98 4.24
N ARG A 96 -8.38 12.12 5.09
CA ARG A 96 -8.29 12.17 6.55
C ARG A 96 -8.20 10.77 7.11
N ASN A 97 -7.48 10.63 8.23
CA ASN A 97 -7.27 9.33 8.90
C ASN A 97 -6.74 8.25 7.93
N ILE A 98 -5.86 8.65 7.00
CA ILE A 98 -5.30 7.78 5.96
C ILE A 98 -4.63 6.56 6.58
N LEU A 99 -3.92 6.76 7.69
CA LEU A 99 -3.33 5.66 8.45
C LEU A 99 -4.38 4.64 8.90
N ASP A 100 -5.46 5.09 9.55
CA ASP A 100 -6.50 4.19 10.06
C ASP A 100 -7.16 3.43 8.92
N TRP A 101 -7.35 4.08 7.77
CA TRP A 101 -7.87 3.43 6.58
C TRP A 101 -6.92 2.33 6.07
N LEU A 102 -5.62 2.62 5.98
CA LEU A 102 -4.60 1.65 5.57
C LEU A 102 -4.55 0.46 6.52
N MET A 103 -4.56 0.69 7.84
CA MET A 103 -4.57 -0.37 8.85
C MET A 103 -5.81 -1.26 8.73
N LYS A 104 -7.00 -0.65 8.65
CA LYS A 104 -8.26 -1.40 8.49
C LYS A 104 -8.29 -2.24 7.21
N ARG A 105 -7.72 -1.72 6.12
CA ARG A 105 -7.59 -2.47 4.86
C ARG A 105 -6.63 -3.64 5.02
N ALA A 106 -5.46 -3.44 5.63
CA ALA A 106 -4.51 -4.52 5.91
C ALA A 106 -5.14 -5.64 6.76
N GLU A 107 -5.85 -5.29 7.82
CA GLU A 107 -6.56 -6.24 8.69
C GLU A 107 -7.65 -7.03 7.95
N ARG A 108 -8.43 -6.36 7.11
CA ARG A 108 -9.45 -7.00 6.27
C ARG A 108 -8.82 -8.04 5.34
N GLN A 109 -7.74 -7.68 4.65
CA GLN A 109 -7.02 -8.57 3.76
C GLN A 109 -6.40 -9.76 4.52
N ALA A 110 -5.84 -9.52 5.70
CA ALA A 110 -5.33 -10.59 6.56
C ALA A 110 -6.44 -11.58 6.93
N LYS A 111 -7.64 -11.09 7.27
CA LYS A 111 -8.82 -11.94 7.55
C LYS A 111 -9.26 -12.73 6.32
N GLU A 112 -9.25 -12.14 5.14
CA GLU A 112 -9.58 -12.80 3.87
C GLU A 112 -8.58 -13.91 3.52
N ARG A 113 -7.27 -13.64 3.66
CA ARG A 113 -6.22 -14.64 3.48
C ARG A 113 -6.37 -15.82 4.44
N ARG A 114 -6.63 -15.56 5.74
CA ARG A 114 -6.89 -16.64 6.72
C ARG A 114 -8.10 -17.49 6.34
N LYS A 115 -9.19 -16.87 5.90
CA LYS A 115 -10.39 -17.60 5.44
C LYS A 115 -10.10 -18.45 4.19
N ALA A 116 -9.30 -17.94 3.26
CA ALA A 116 -8.92 -18.69 2.06
C ALA A 116 -8.11 -19.94 2.42
N LEU A 117 -7.15 -19.84 3.36
CA LEU A 117 -6.35 -20.97 3.82
C LEU A 117 -7.17 -22.05 4.55
N GLN A 118 -8.26 -21.68 5.22
CA GLN A 118 -9.15 -22.63 5.93
C GLN A 118 -10.13 -23.37 5.01
N ARG A 119 -10.28 -22.91 3.76
CA ARG A 119 -11.19 -23.52 2.76
C ARG A 119 -10.48 -24.51 1.84
N VAL A 120 -9.15 -24.63 1.98
CA VAL A 120 -8.29 -25.60 1.30
C VAL A 120 -8.12 -26.80 2.21
#